data_AF-A0A7C1SZE3-F1
#
_entry.id   AF-A0A7C1SZE3-F1
#
_cell.length_a   1.000
_cell.length_b   1.000
_cell.length_c   1.000
_cell.angle_alpha   90.00
_cell.angle_beta   90.00
_cell.angle_gamma   90.00
#
_symmetry.space_group_name_H-M   'P 1'
#
loop_
_entity.id
_entity.type
_entity.pdbx_description
1 polymer ?
#
loop_
_entity_poly.entity_id
_entity_poly.type
_entity_poly.pdbx_seq_one_letter_code
_entity_poly.pdbx_strand_id
1 'polypeptide(L)'
;MMQEEILASTNEETLLDDSLIDDGAAQISSDIVTKGYEELINYATDRKKPSARMQEENGMRLGPEGYENIAILGSAPSSILLAPFDDPTWSIWGTSPSCWAQLQGRRTDVWFEVHNYRPYPPGQSTAPGTKPWFSPEFNQWLREHKGTVFMTEGHPDIPGCVQYPFKEMIAKHGEYHFGSSVPEMLALAIEQMPKSIGLFGVDMAAGEEWAYQRPACQHFIGVAHALGIEIVLPPESDLMRPNLVYGLGEHTPMYIKLDSRINELVGQQAQILQTRQQMVIEEAAVNAALDAFRYIQSTWSGHNSADYN
;
A
#
# COMPACT_ATOMS: atom_id res chain seq x y z
N MET A 1 -13.19 47.85 -62.45
CA MET A 1 -12.06 47.04 -62.93
C MET A 1 -11.16 46.76 -61.75
N MET A 2 -11.00 45.46 -61.44
CA MET A 2 -10.18 44.86 -60.38
C MET A 2 -10.65 45.07 -58.94
N GLN A 3 -11.70 44.32 -58.54
CA GLN A 3 -11.78 43.68 -57.21
C GLN A 3 -12.99 42.70 -57.11
N GLU A 4 -13.26 41.94 -58.19
CA GLU A 4 -14.30 40.89 -58.20
C GLU A 4 -13.72 39.46 -58.30
N GLU A 5 -12.40 39.28 -58.14
CA GLU A 5 -11.73 38.01 -58.45
C GLU A 5 -11.18 37.22 -57.24
N ILE A 6 -11.60 37.55 -56.01
CA ILE A 6 -11.24 36.74 -54.82
C ILE A 6 -12.50 36.50 -53.99
N LEU A 7 -13.52 35.93 -54.64
CA LEU A 7 -14.71 35.34 -54.02
C LEU A 7 -14.78 33.83 -54.31
N ALA A 8 -13.62 33.21 -54.58
CA ALA A 8 -13.51 31.80 -54.99
C ALA A 8 -12.48 30.97 -54.19
N SER A 9 -12.06 31.43 -53.01
CA SER A 9 -11.20 30.62 -52.14
C SER A 9 -11.52 30.89 -50.67
N THR A 10 -12.31 29.98 -50.09
CA THR A 10 -12.49 29.66 -48.65
C THR A 10 -13.97 29.36 -48.38
N ASN A 11 -14.47 28.29 -48.99
CA ASN A 11 -15.65 27.56 -48.55
C ASN A 11 -15.42 26.10 -48.96
N GLU A 12 -14.38 25.49 -48.41
CA GLU A 12 -14.35 24.04 -48.26
C GLU A 12 -14.72 23.77 -46.80
N GLU A 13 -16.02 23.55 -46.55
CA GLU A 13 -16.41 22.66 -45.48
C GLU A 13 -15.74 21.33 -45.77
N THR A 14 -14.63 21.05 -45.07
CA THR A 14 -14.18 19.68 -44.87
C THR A 14 -15.28 18.96 -44.11
N LEU A 15 -16.23 18.41 -44.87
CA LEU A 15 -17.05 17.29 -44.45
C LEU A 15 -16.04 16.20 -44.08
N LEU A 16 -15.82 16.01 -42.78
CA LEU A 16 -15.21 14.79 -42.29
C LEU A 16 -16.07 13.66 -42.83
N ASP A 17 -15.45 12.81 -43.62
CA ASP A 17 -16.03 11.60 -44.13
C ASP A 17 -16.35 10.68 -42.93
N ASP A 18 -17.59 10.73 -42.44
CA ASP A 18 -18.13 9.86 -41.39
C ASP A 18 -18.05 8.37 -41.77
N SER A 19 -17.66 8.01 -43.00
CA SER A 19 -17.42 6.63 -43.42
C SER A 19 -16.03 6.07 -43.06
N LEU A 20 -15.18 6.86 -42.40
CA LEU A 20 -13.84 6.43 -41.94
C LEU A 20 -13.69 6.25 -40.43
N ILE A 21 -14.78 6.33 -39.65
CA ILE A 21 -14.78 5.76 -38.30
C ILE A 21 -14.95 4.26 -38.46
N ASP A 22 -13.82 3.57 -38.50
CA ASP A 22 -13.69 2.12 -38.59
C ASP A 22 -14.67 1.42 -37.63
N ASP A 23 -15.72 0.79 -38.18
CA ASP A 23 -16.64 -0.10 -37.47
C ASP A 23 -15.87 -1.16 -36.66
N GLY A 24 -14.63 -1.50 -37.07
CA GLY A 24 -13.72 -2.36 -36.34
C GLY A 24 -13.37 -1.87 -34.94
N ALA A 25 -13.17 -0.57 -34.71
CA ALA A 25 -12.80 -0.05 -33.39
C ALA A 25 -13.98 -0.07 -32.39
N ALA A 26 -15.19 0.23 -32.87
CA ALA A 26 -16.41 0.14 -32.07
C ALA A 26 -16.78 -1.32 -31.75
N GLN A 27 -16.62 -2.23 -32.73
CA GLN A 27 -16.86 -3.66 -32.56
C GLN A 27 -15.82 -4.31 -31.62
N ILE A 28 -14.54 -3.94 -31.73
CA ILE A 28 -13.47 -4.42 -30.82
C ILE A 28 -13.72 -3.91 -29.40
N SER A 29 -14.16 -2.66 -29.23
CA SER A 29 -14.51 -2.09 -27.93
C SER A 29 -15.73 -2.77 -27.30
N SER A 30 -16.80 -3.05 -28.06
CA SER A 30 -17.96 -3.75 -27.53
C SER A 30 -17.66 -5.20 -27.21
N ASP A 31 -16.90 -5.89 -28.07
CA ASP A 31 -16.60 -7.32 -27.91
C ASP A 31 -15.66 -7.59 -26.73
N ILE A 32 -14.71 -6.69 -26.44
CA ILE A 32 -13.83 -6.80 -25.26
C ILE A 32 -14.63 -6.59 -23.97
N VAL A 33 -15.48 -5.57 -23.94
CA VAL A 33 -16.28 -5.25 -22.75
C VAL A 33 -17.32 -6.35 -22.50
N THR A 34 -18.04 -6.78 -23.52
CA THR A 34 -19.10 -7.79 -23.39
C THR A 34 -18.53 -9.18 -23.10
N LYS A 35 -17.43 -9.61 -23.73
CA LYS A 35 -16.78 -10.89 -23.38
C LYS A 35 -16.21 -10.89 -21.97
N GLY A 36 -15.59 -9.79 -21.52
CA GLY A 36 -15.09 -9.67 -20.15
C GLY A 36 -16.21 -9.81 -19.11
N TYR A 37 -17.39 -9.22 -19.37
CA TYR A 37 -18.55 -9.39 -18.50
C TYR A 37 -19.17 -10.78 -18.59
N GLU A 38 -19.26 -11.40 -19.76
CA GLU A 38 -19.76 -12.76 -19.91
C GLU A 38 -18.85 -13.81 -19.25
N GLU A 39 -17.52 -13.64 -19.31
CA GLU A 39 -16.59 -14.50 -18.57
C GLU A 39 -16.70 -14.32 -17.06
N LEU A 40 -16.86 -13.08 -16.57
CA LEU A 40 -17.13 -12.80 -15.14
C LEU A 40 -18.46 -13.42 -14.68
N ILE A 41 -19.52 -13.32 -15.50
CA ILE A 41 -20.83 -13.91 -15.21
C ILE A 41 -20.73 -15.44 -15.22
N ASN A 42 -20.07 -16.04 -16.22
CA ASN A 42 -19.89 -17.48 -16.31
C ASN A 42 -19.05 -18.01 -15.13
N TYR A 43 -17.99 -17.30 -14.75
CA TYR A 43 -17.20 -17.59 -13.54
C TYR A 43 -18.03 -17.48 -12.25
N ALA A 44 -18.94 -16.50 -12.16
CA ALA A 44 -19.85 -16.38 -11.02
C ALA A 44 -20.93 -17.49 -10.97
N THR A 45 -21.29 -18.08 -12.13
CA THR A 45 -22.29 -19.14 -12.23
C THR A 45 -21.75 -20.57 -12.03
N ASP A 46 -20.48 -20.83 -12.35
CA ASP A 46 -19.84 -22.14 -12.11
C ASP A 46 -19.28 -22.23 -10.68
N ARG A 47 -20.19 -22.34 -9.70
CA ARG A 47 -19.91 -22.34 -8.25
C ARG A 47 -19.21 -23.60 -7.72
N LYS A 48 -18.23 -24.17 -8.43
CA LYS A 48 -17.34 -25.17 -7.84
C LYS A 48 -16.21 -24.45 -7.11
N LYS A 49 -16.21 -24.53 -5.77
CA LYS A 49 -15.23 -23.91 -4.86
C LYS A 49 -13.79 -24.21 -5.33
N PRO A 50 -13.04 -23.21 -5.84
CA PRO A 50 -11.64 -23.40 -6.25
C PRO A 50 -10.69 -23.56 -5.05
N SER A 51 -11.15 -23.28 -3.82
CA SER A 51 -10.35 -23.41 -2.59
C SER A 51 -9.82 -24.81 -2.31
N ALA A 52 -10.54 -25.87 -2.70
CA ALA A 52 -10.06 -27.25 -2.55
C ALA A 52 -8.92 -27.57 -3.53
N ARG A 53 -8.95 -26.98 -4.74
CA ARG A 53 -8.02 -27.32 -5.82
C ARG A 53 -6.60 -26.83 -5.55
N MET A 54 -6.43 -25.58 -5.10
CA MET A 54 -5.08 -25.04 -4.77
C MET A 54 -4.49 -25.63 -3.48
N GLN A 55 -5.32 -25.98 -2.51
CA GLN A 55 -4.85 -26.57 -1.24
C GLN A 55 -4.41 -28.03 -1.42
N GLU A 56 -5.21 -28.83 -2.14
CA GLU A 56 -4.96 -30.27 -2.33
C GLU A 56 -3.82 -30.56 -3.32
N GLU A 57 -3.69 -29.77 -4.40
CA GLU A 57 -2.68 -30.02 -5.45
C GLU A 57 -1.25 -29.67 -4.99
N ASN A 58 -1.07 -28.71 -4.08
CA ASN A 58 0.24 -28.14 -3.73
C ASN A 58 0.63 -28.28 -2.24
N GLY A 59 -0.22 -28.85 -1.39
CA GLY A 59 0.05 -29.00 0.05
C GLY A 59 0.10 -27.68 0.84
N MET A 60 -0.47 -26.60 0.28
CA MET A 60 -0.49 -25.28 0.92
C MET A 60 -1.49 -25.24 2.07
N ARG A 61 -1.04 -24.73 3.22
CA ARG A 61 -1.91 -24.48 4.38
C ARG A 61 -2.38 -23.03 4.34
N LEU A 62 -3.55 -22.82 3.75
CA LEU A 62 -4.13 -21.48 3.59
C LEU A 62 -5.07 -21.06 4.72
N GLY A 63 -5.29 -21.92 5.73
CA GLY A 63 -6.21 -21.70 6.85
C GLY A 63 -6.44 -22.99 7.65
N PRO A 64 -7.28 -22.95 8.69
CA PRO A 64 -7.82 -24.14 9.35
C PRO A 64 -8.68 -24.99 8.41
N GLU A 65 -8.82 -26.29 8.63
CA GLU A 65 -9.73 -27.10 7.80
C GLU A 65 -11.17 -26.54 7.85
N GLY A 66 -11.80 -26.41 6.68
CA GLY A 66 -13.19 -25.95 6.57
C GLY A 66 -13.40 -24.45 6.80
N TYR A 67 -12.34 -23.61 6.75
CA TYR A 67 -12.54 -22.17 6.76
C TYR A 67 -13.43 -21.73 5.59
N GLU A 68 -14.28 -20.74 5.82
CA GLU A 68 -15.17 -20.17 4.81
C GLU A 68 -14.88 -18.69 4.56
N ASN A 69 -14.09 -18.05 5.43
CA ASN A 69 -13.81 -16.63 5.42
C ASN A 69 -12.29 -16.38 5.45
N ILE A 70 -11.86 -15.23 4.92
CA ILE A 70 -10.44 -14.82 4.91
C ILE A 70 -10.32 -13.42 5.51
N ALA A 71 -9.46 -13.24 6.52
CA ALA A 71 -9.12 -11.95 7.10
C ALA A 71 -7.73 -11.52 6.58
N ILE A 72 -7.68 -10.42 5.86
CA ILE A 72 -6.44 -9.77 5.38
C ILE A 72 -6.06 -8.69 6.38
N LEU A 73 -4.83 -8.79 6.89
CA LEU A 73 -4.30 -7.89 7.91
C LEU A 73 -3.27 -6.93 7.32
N GLY A 74 -3.50 -5.63 7.51
CA GLY A 74 -2.50 -4.58 7.33
C GLY A 74 -1.77 -4.25 8.62
N SER A 75 -1.40 -2.99 8.81
CA SER A 75 -0.65 -2.52 9.98
C SER A 75 -1.28 -1.33 10.70
N ALA A 76 -2.51 -0.92 10.33
CA ALA A 76 -3.17 0.18 11.00
C ALA A 76 -3.66 -0.24 12.40
N PRO A 77 -3.20 0.43 13.47
CA PRO A 77 -3.50 0.04 14.85
C PRO A 77 -4.98 0.25 15.21
N SER A 78 -5.68 1.10 14.44
CA SER A 78 -7.10 1.41 14.57
C SER A 78 -8.00 0.17 14.52
N SER A 79 -7.66 -0.81 13.69
CA SER A 79 -8.57 -1.91 13.38
C SER A 79 -7.91 -3.30 13.26
N ILE A 80 -6.57 -3.40 13.25
CA ILE A 80 -5.88 -4.69 13.09
C ILE A 80 -6.27 -5.72 14.16
N LEU A 81 -6.46 -5.29 15.41
CA LEU A 81 -6.82 -6.17 16.53
C LEU A 81 -8.31 -6.55 16.57
N LEU A 82 -9.12 -6.03 15.65
CA LEU A 82 -10.53 -6.40 15.50
C LEU A 82 -10.70 -7.65 14.62
N ALA A 83 -9.62 -8.16 14.01
CA ALA A 83 -9.67 -9.38 13.23
C ALA A 83 -10.11 -10.59 14.08
N PRO A 84 -10.83 -11.55 13.50
CA PRO A 84 -11.42 -12.67 14.23
C PRO A 84 -10.40 -13.80 14.51
N PHE A 85 -9.34 -13.50 15.25
CA PHE A 85 -8.22 -14.43 15.53
C PHE A 85 -8.65 -15.75 16.19
N ASP A 86 -9.73 -15.73 16.96
CA ASP A 86 -10.20 -16.90 17.72
C ASP A 86 -11.26 -17.70 16.96
N ASP A 87 -11.76 -17.21 15.81
CA ASP A 87 -12.78 -17.89 15.01
C ASP A 87 -12.10 -18.82 13.97
N PRO A 88 -12.28 -20.15 14.05
CA PRO A 88 -11.65 -21.08 13.12
C PRO A 88 -12.28 -21.07 11.72
N THR A 89 -13.45 -20.44 11.54
CA THR A 89 -14.06 -20.27 10.21
C THR A 89 -13.35 -19.22 9.37
N TRP A 90 -12.42 -18.47 9.97
CA TRP A 90 -11.60 -17.44 9.35
C TRP A 90 -10.16 -17.90 9.20
N SER A 91 -9.63 -17.83 7.99
CA SER A 91 -8.19 -17.86 7.78
C SER A 91 -7.59 -16.47 7.98
N ILE A 92 -6.49 -16.36 8.73
CA ILE A 92 -5.83 -15.10 9.05
C ILE A 92 -4.58 -14.90 8.19
N TRP A 93 -4.63 -13.93 7.27
CA TRP A 93 -3.58 -13.61 6.33
C TRP A 93 -2.91 -12.30 6.73
N GLY A 94 -1.61 -12.32 7.03
CA GLY A 94 -0.84 -11.13 7.39
C GLY A 94 0.23 -10.75 6.38
N THR A 95 0.76 -9.54 6.49
CA THR A 95 1.86 -9.07 5.63
C THR A 95 2.72 -8.04 6.35
N SER A 96 4.02 -8.01 6.06
CA SER A 96 5.00 -7.02 6.53
C SER A 96 5.39 -7.12 8.02
N PRO A 97 6.63 -6.71 8.37
CA PRO A 97 7.08 -6.67 9.76
C PRO A 97 6.24 -5.76 10.67
N SER A 98 5.64 -4.69 10.13
CA SER A 98 4.81 -3.77 10.91
C SER A 98 3.48 -4.39 11.36
N CYS A 99 2.92 -5.30 10.56
CA CYS A 99 1.81 -6.15 10.98
C CYS A 99 2.29 -7.13 12.06
N TRP A 100 3.40 -7.84 11.81
CA TRP A 100 3.95 -8.83 12.74
C TRP A 100 4.21 -8.27 14.13
N ALA A 101 4.80 -7.08 14.22
CA ALA A 101 5.10 -6.41 15.48
C ALA A 101 3.85 -6.17 16.35
N GLN A 102 2.67 -6.05 15.73
CA GLN A 102 1.39 -5.85 16.43
C GLN A 102 0.66 -7.17 16.73
N LEU A 103 1.06 -8.27 16.08
CA LEU A 103 0.42 -9.59 16.18
C LEU A 103 1.19 -10.57 17.06
N GLN A 104 2.14 -10.12 17.87
CA GLN A 104 2.94 -11.02 18.72
C GLN A 104 2.04 -11.90 19.60
N GLY A 105 2.14 -13.23 19.39
CA GLY A 105 1.33 -14.23 20.07
C GLY A 105 -0.05 -14.51 19.48
N ARG A 106 -0.44 -13.85 18.37
CA ARG A 106 -1.71 -14.07 17.66
C ARG A 106 -1.56 -15.09 16.54
N ARG A 107 -2.66 -15.78 16.22
CA ARG A 107 -2.74 -16.73 15.10
C ARG A 107 -2.55 -15.99 13.78
N THR A 108 -1.72 -16.56 12.92
CA THR A 108 -1.62 -16.24 11.50
C THR A 108 -1.51 -17.57 10.76
N ASP A 109 -2.31 -17.72 9.70
CA ASP A 109 -2.41 -18.96 8.92
C ASP A 109 -1.67 -18.84 7.58
N VAL A 110 -1.58 -17.63 7.05
CA VAL A 110 -0.83 -17.29 5.83
C VAL A 110 -0.09 -15.98 6.05
N TRP A 111 1.12 -15.90 5.50
CA TRP A 111 1.94 -14.69 5.54
C TRP A 111 2.39 -14.28 4.15
N PHE A 112 2.38 -12.99 3.86
CA PHE A 112 2.84 -12.41 2.60
C PHE A 112 4.05 -11.51 2.86
N GLU A 113 5.21 -11.97 2.42
CA GLU A 113 6.48 -11.25 2.46
C GLU A 113 7.09 -11.24 1.05
N VAL A 114 6.37 -10.64 0.11
CA VAL A 114 6.68 -10.62 -1.33
C VAL A 114 7.85 -9.72 -1.71
N HIS A 115 8.45 -9.02 -0.73
CA HIS A 115 9.69 -8.30 -0.94
C HIS A 115 10.87 -9.27 -1.10
N ASN A 116 11.89 -8.82 -1.82
CA ASN A 116 13.13 -9.56 -1.97
C ASN A 116 13.75 -9.83 -0.58
N TYR A 117 14.04 -11.10 -0.28
CA TYR A 117 14.64 -11.53 0.97
C TYR A 117 16.05 -10.96 1.11
N ARG A 118 16.19 -9.92 1.95
CA ARG A 118 17.47 -9.25 2.21
C ARG A 118 17.67 -9.04 3.71
N PRO A 119 18.09 -10.08 4.45
CA PRO A 119 18.40 -9.94 5.86
C PRO A 119 19.57 -8.97 6.05
N TYR A 120 19.45 -8.08 7.03
CA TYR A 120 20.55 -7.19 7.38
C TYR A 120 21.72 -7.99 7.95
N PRO A 121 22.98 -7.65 7.59
CA PRO A 121 24.13 -8.11 8.36
C PRO A 121 23.95 -7.72 9.83
N PRO A 122 24.35 -8.58 10.79
CA PRO A 122 24.31 -8.25 12.21
C PRO A 122 24.92 -6.86 12.48
N GLY A 123 24.18 -5.99 13.16
CA GLY A 123 24.62 -4.63 13.54
C GLY A 123 24.25 -3.50 12.57
N GLN A 124 23.60 -3.77 11.44
CA GLN A 124 23.19 -2.72 10.47
C GLN A 124 21.69 -2.36 10.51
N SER A 125 20.90 -2.95 11.42
CA SER A 125 19.43 -2.79 11.48
C SER A 125 18.95 -1.43 12.02
N THR A 126 19.84 -0.48 12.33
CA THR A 126 19.52 0.74 13.10
C THR A 126 19.88 2.06 12.41
N ALA A 127 20.21 2.05 11.12
CA ALA A 127 20.49 3.30 10.41
C ALA A 127 19.22 4.19 10.31
N PRO A 128 19.32 5.52 10.49
CA PRO A 128 18.18 6.41 10.33
C PRO A 128 17.59 6.28 8.91
N GLY A 129 16.28 5.99 8.81
CA GLY A 129 15.58 5.84 7.53
C GLY A 129 15.57 4.42 6.95
N THR A 130 16.21 3.43 7.59
CA THR A 130 16.07 2.02 7.18
C THR A 130 14.86 1.38 7.87
N LYS A 131 13.82 1.05 7.10
CA LYS A 131 12.75 0.15 7.57
C LYS A 131 13.40 -1.25 7.77
N PRO A 132 13.35 -1.87 8.96
CA PRO A 132 14.05 -3.12 9.26
C PRO A 132 13.26 -4.31 8.70
N TRP A 133 13.15 -4.40 7.37
CA TRP A 133 12.29 -5.37 6.67
C TRP A 133 12.59 -6.85 6.99
N PHE A 134 13.73 -7.15 7.63
CA PHE A 134 14.14 -8.49 8.03
C PHE A 134 15.00 -8.45 9.30
N SER A 135 14.44 -7.99 10.42
CA SER A 135 15.14 -8.10 11.72
C SER A 135 15.43 -9.57 12.06
N PRO A 136 16.45 -9.86 12.90
CA PRO A 136 16.75 -11.24 13.31
C PRO A 136 15.54 -11.96 13.89
N GLU A 137 14.74 -11.27 14.71
CA GLU A 137 13.55 -11.80 15.38
C GLU A 137 12.43 -12.10 14.39
N PHE A 138 12.19 -11.21 13.42
CA PHE A 138 11.19 -11.43 12.38
C PHE A 138 11.57 -12.60 11.47
N ASN A 139 12.85 -12.69 11.10
CA ASN A 139 13.36 -13.83 10.33
C ASN A 139 13.24 -15.14 11.09
N GLN A 140 13.54 -15.16 12.39
CA GLN A 140 13.34 -16.33 13.21
C GLN A 140 11.86 -16.74 13.21
N TRP A 141 10.96 -15.79 13.40
CA TRP A 141 9.53 -16.03 13.36
C TRP A 141 9.06 -16.60 12.00
N LEU A 142 9.56 -16.08 10.88
CA LEU A 142 9.24 -16.61 9.54
C LEU A 142 9.64 -18.09 9.41
N ARG A 143 10.81 -18.48 9.92
CA ARG A 143 11.27 -19.89 9.89
C ARG A 143 10.41 -20.82 10.75
N GLU A 144 9.84 -20.29 11.84
CA GLU A 144 9.00 -21.04 12.79
C GLU A 144 7.51 -21.00 12.43
N HIS A 145 7.11 -20.18 11.45
CA HIS A 145 5.73 -20.04 11.02
C HIS A 145 5.19 -21.35 10.45
N LYS A 146 4.02 -21.78 10.93
CA LYS A 146 3.42 -23.09 10.61
C LYS A 146 2.49 -23.07 9.39
N GLY A 147 2.21 -21.87 8.87
CA GLY A 147 1.36 -21.61 7.72
C GLY A 147 2.15 -21.44 6.43
N THR A 148 1.44 -21.06 5.38
CA THR A 148 2.04 -20.75 4.08
C THR A 148 2.67 -19.36 4.10
N VAL A 149 3.88 -19.21 3.58
CA VAL A 149 4.58 -17.92 3.45
C VAL A 149 4.79 -17.61 1.98
N PHE A 150 4.05 -16.66 1.43
CA PHE A 150 4.22 -16.18 0.07
C PHE A 150 5.39 -15.20 -0.05
N MET A 151 6.31 -15.49 -0.96
CA MET A 151 7.46 -14.63 -1.30
C MET A 151 7.62 -14.55 -2.83
N THR A 152 8.52 -13.69 -3.33
CA THR A 152 8.82 -13.62 -4.78
C THR A 152 9.39 -14.94 -5.31
N GLU A 153 10.19 -15.63 -4.48
CA GLU A 153 10.83 -16.91 -4.76
C GLU A 153 10.78 -17.77 -3.49
N GLY A 154 10.78 -19.09 -3.63
CA GLY A 154 10.83 -20.00 -2.49
C GLY A 154 12.14 -19.85 -1.70
N HIS A 155 12.05 -19.86 -0.37
CA HIS A 155 13.20 -19.72 0.52
C HIS A 155 13.48 -21.02 1.30
N PRO A 156 14.67 -21.63 1.18
CA PRO A 156 14.95 -22.96 1.73
C PRO A 156 14.87 -23.04 3.26
N ASP A 157 15.18 -21.94 3.97
CA ASP A 157 15.14 -21.92 5.44
C ASP A 157 13.72 -21.71 6.01
N ILE A 158 12.72 -21.43 5.16
CA ILE A 158 11.35 -21.15 5.58
C ILE A 158 10.48 -22.32 5.05
N PRO A 159 10.15 -23.32 5.89
CA PRO A 159 9.54 -24.57 5.42
C PRO A 159 8.22 -24.39 4.66
N GLY A 160 7.41 -23.40 5.03
CA GLY A 160 6.14 -23.06 4.38
C GLY A 160 6.26 -22.06 3.23
N CYS A 161 7.49 -21.71 2.81
CA CYS A 161 7.69 -20.68 1.81
C CYS A 161 7.37 -21.18 0.39
N VAL A 162 6.48 -20.45 -0.27
CA VAL A 162 6.07 -20.70 -1.64
C VAL A 162 6.17 -19.42 -2.45
N GLN A 163 6.45 -19.57 -3.74
CA GLN A 163 6.41 -18.46 -4.67
C GLN A 163 4.97 -17.98 -4.83
N TYR A 164 4.74 -16.67 -4.69
CA TYR A 164 3.46 -16.07 -5.05
C TYR A 164 3.21 -16.25 -6.56
N PRO A 165 2.00 -16.67 -6.98
CA PRO A 165 1.69 -16.98 -8.37
C PRO A 165 1.49 -15.70 -9.23
N PHE A 166 2.53 -14.85 -9.30
CA PHE A 166 2.48 -13.57 -10.00
C PHE A 166 2.04 -13.74 -11.45
N LYS A 167 2.54 -14.75 -12.15
CA LYS A 167 2.22 -14.96 -13.57
C LYS A 167 0.73 -15.23 -13.79
N GLU A 168 0.15 -16.11 -12.97
CA GLU A 168 -1.26 -16.48 -13.04
C GLU A 168 -2.15 -15.30 -12.61
N MET A 169 -1.79 -14.62 -11.53
CA MET A 169 -2.57 -13.52 -10.99
C MET A 169 -2.55 -12.30 -11.91
N ILE A 170 -1.40 -11.94 -12.47
CA ILE A 170 -1.27 -10.86 -13.45
C ILE A 170 -2.00 -11.20 -14.75
N ALA A 171 -1.90 -12.44 -15.23
CA ALA A 171 -2.61 -12.86 -16.44
C ALA A 171 -4.13 -12.76 -16.28
N LYS A 172 -4.67 -13.02 -15.09
CA LYS A 172 -6.11 -13.00 -14.82
C LYS A 172 -6.65 -11.62 -14.46
N HIS A 173 -5.94 -10.89 -13.61
CA HIS A 173 -6.41 -9.65 -12.98
C HIS A 173 -5.76 -8.37 -13.56
N GLY A 174 -4.77 -8.54 -14.43
CA GLY A 174 -3.99 -7.45 -15.02
C GLY A 174 -2.94 -6.89 -14.06
N GLU A 175 -1.84 -6.38 -14.61
CA GLU A 175 -0.69 -5.89 -13.82
C GLU A 175 -0.97 -4.60 -13.04
N TYR A 176 -1.91 -3.78 -13.51
CA TYR A 176 -2.11 -2.40 -13.05
C TYR A 176 -2.41 -2.29 -11.54
N HIS A 177 -3.06 -3.30 -10.96
CA HIS A 177 -3.47 -3.29 -9.56
C HIS A 177 -2.48 -4.01 -8.61
N PHE A 178 -1.34 -4.50 -9.10
CA PHE A 178 -0.32 -5.19 -8.29
C PHE A 178 0.73 -4.21 -7.76
N GLY A 179 0.28 -3.23 -6.98
CA GLY A 179 1.12 -2.15 -6.43
C GLY A 179 1.54 -2.33 -4.97
N SER A 180 0.97 -3.31 -4.25
CA SER A 180 1.35 -3.67 -2.88
C SER A 180 0.84 -5.06 -2.48
N SER A 181 1.29 -5.56 -1.32
CA SER A 181 0.90 -6.88 -0.82
C SER A 181 -0.61 -7.02 -0.60
N VAL A 182 -1.33 -5.96 -0.25
CA VAL A 182 -2.77 -6.05 0.07
C VAL A 182 -3.63 -6.38 -1.17
N PRO A 183 -3.47 -5.69 -2.32
CA PRO A 183 -4.06 -6.12 -3.59
C PRO A 183 -3.67 -7.55 -4.01
N GLU A 184 -2.42 -7.97 -3.80
CA GLU A 184 -1.97 -9.34 -4.08
C GLU A 184 -2.68 -10.38 -3.22
N MET A 185 -2.84 -10.09 -1.93
CA MET A 185 -3.63 -10.90 -0.99
C MET A 185 -5.09 -10.96 -1.41
N LEU A 186 -5.68 -9.83 -1.79
CA LEU A 186 -7.06 -9.76 -2.26
C LEU A 186 -7.27 -10.59 -3.53
N ALA A 187 -6.40 -10.46 -4.53
CA ALA A 187 -6.46 -11.24 -5.76
C ALA A 187 -6.44 -12.74 -5.46
N LEU A 188 -5.48 -13.20 -4.65
CA LEU A 188 -5.37 -14.61 -4.29
C LEU A 188 -6.55 -15.09 -3.43
N ALA A 189 -7.06 -14.26 -2.53
CA ALA A 189 -8.23 -14.57 -1.70
C ALA A 189 -9.49 -14.74 -2.56
N ILE A 190 -9.69 -13.86 -3.56
CA ILE A 190 -10.81 -13.95 -4.52
C ILE A 190 -10.79 -15.28 -5.27
N GLU A 191 -9.60 -15.76 -5.67
CA GLU A 191 -9.48 -17.07 -6.32
C GLU A 191 -9.92 -18.23 -5.43
N GLN A 192 -9.87 -18.08 -4.10
CA GLN A 192 -10.38 -19.10 -3.18
C GLN A 192 -11.92 -19.12 -3.13
N MET A 193 -12.60 -18.10 -3.68
CA MET A 193 -14.05 -17.90 -3.60
C MET A 193 -14.60 -18.12 -2.17
N PRO A 194 -14.07 -17.42 -1.15
CA PRO A 194 -14.59 -17.52 0.20
C PRO A 194 -16.01 -16.92 0.26
N LYS A 195 -16.71 -17.21 1.34
CA LYS A 195 -17.97 -16.56 1.67
C LYS A 195 -17.76 -15.07 1.93
N SER A 196 -16.72 -14.73 2.69
CA SER A 196 -16.38 -13.35 3.01
C SER A 196 -14.87 -13.08 3.05
N ILE A 197 -14.50 -11.83 2.77
CA ILE A 197 -13.17 -11.29 2.96
C ILE A 197 -13.26 -10.08 3.90
N GLY A 198 -12.54 -10.16 5.02
CA GLY A 198 -12.39 -9.08 5.98
C GLY A 198 -11.07 -8.35 5.81
N LEU A 199 -11.07 -7.04 5.94
CA LEU A 199 -9.88 -6.20 5.81
C LEU A 199 -9.66 -5.45 7.13
N PHE A 200 -8.65 -5.86 7.89
CA PHE A 200 -8.38 -5.33 9.23
C PHE A 200 -7.00 -4.68 9.28
N GLY A 201 -6.88 -3.50 9.87
CA GLY A 201 -5.63 -2.74 9.84
C GLY A 201 -5.28 -2.20 8.45
N VAL A 202 -6.27 -2.11 7.55
CA VAL A 202 -6.11 -1.61 6.17
C VAL A 202 -6.88 -0.30 6.03
N ASP A 203 -6.25 0.82 6.40
CA ASP A 203 -6.90 2.14 6.34
C ASP A 203 -6.60 2.87 5.03
N MET A 204 -5.37 2.74 4.51
CA MET A 204 -4.91 3.41 3.29
C MET A 204 -5.15 4.94 3.27
N ALA A 205 -5.13 5.57 4.45
CA ALA A 205 -5.50 6.97 4.67
C ALA A 205 -4.33 7.98 4.64
N ALA A 206 -3.09 7.50 4.56
CA ALA A 206 -1.90 8.35 4.67
C ALA A 206 -1.44 8.92 3.31
N GLY A 207 -1.06 10.20 3.30
CA GLY A 207 -0.96 11.05 2.10
C GLY A 207 0.17 10.80 1.10
N GLU A 208 0.96 9.73 1.25
CA GLU A 208 2.05 9.42 0.32
C GLU A 208 1.86 8.02 -0.30
N GLU A 209 2.63 7.03 0.16
CA GLU A 209 2.69 5.65 -0.34
C GLU A 209 1.30 4.99 -0.46
N TRP A 210 0.40 5.32 0.47
CA TRP A 210 -0.88 4.63 0.66
C TRP A 210 -2.02 5.19 -0.19
N ALA A 211 -1.95 6.47 -0.58
CA ALA A 211 -2.95 7.10 -1.44
C ALA A 211 -2.98 6.47 -2.84
N TYR A 212 -1.81 6.09 -3.39
CA TYR A 212 -1.69 5.45 -4.70
C TYR A 212 -2.03 3.96 -4.69
N GLN A 213 -1.87 3.28 -3.55
CA GLN A 213 -2.19 1.85 -3.41
C GLN A 213 -3.68 1.61 -3.17
N ARG A 214 -4.38 2.61 -2.61
CA ARG A 214 -5.80 2.53 -2.28
C ARG A 214 -6.71 2.16 -3.46
N PRO A 215 -6.57 2.73 -4.68
CA PRO A 215 -7.41 2.36 -5.82
C PRO A 215 -7.31 0.88 -6.20
N ALA A 216 -6.13 0.27 -6.06
CA ALA A 216 -5.95 -1.15 -6.35
C ALA A 216 -6.76 -2.04 -5.40
N CYS A 217 -6.76 -1.72 -4.10
CA CYS A 217 -7.61 -2.42 -3.14
C CYS A 217 -9.10 -2.23 -3.47
N GLN A 218 -9.52 -1.01 -3.81
CA GLN A 218 -10.91 -0.71 -4.17
C GLN A 218 -11.37 -1.47 -5.42
N HIS A 219 -10.48 -1.62 -6.41
CA HIS A 219 -10.73 -2.43 -7.59
C HIS A 219 -11.04 -3.88 -7.21
N PHE A 220 -10.17 -4.54 -6.43
CA PHE A 220 -10.38 -5.93 -6.03
C PHE A 220 -11.58 -6.12 -5.09
N ILE A 221 -11.87 -5.14 -4.23
CA ILE A 221 -13.13 -5.11 -3.45
C ILE A 221 -14.34 -5.09 -4.39
N GLY A 222 -14.29 -4.29 -5.47
CA GLY A 222 -15.32 -4.26 -6.50
C GLY A 222 -15.46 -5.61 -7.23
N VAL A 223 -14.35 -6.24 -7.59
CA VAL A 223 -14.33 -7.59 -8.19
C VAL A 223 -14.95 -8.61 -7.23
N ALA A 224 -14.52 -8.64 -5.97
CA ALA A 224 -15.08 -9.53 -4.95
C ALA A 224 -16.59 -9.34 -4.78
N HIS A 225 -17.06 -8.10 -4.73
CA HIS A 225 -18.49 -7.78 -4.66
C HIS A 225 -19.26 -8.26 -5.90
N ALA A 226 -18.70 -8.09 -7.11
CA ALA A 226 -19.29 -8.59 -8.35
C ALA A 226 -19.40 -10.13 -8.37
N LEU A 227 -18.50 -10.81 -7.67
CA LEU A 227 -18.49 -12.27 -7.49
C LEU A 227 -19.37 -12.76 -6.33
N GLY A 228 -20.03 -11.85 -5.61
CA GLY A 228 -20.90 -12.19 -4.48
C GLY A 228 -20.14 -12.56 -3.20
N ILE A 229 -18.87 -12.19 -3.09
CA ILE A 229 -18.07 -12.34 -1.88
C ILE A 229 -18.39 -11.17 -0.94
N GLU A 230 -18.76 -11.45 0.29
CA GLU A 230 -19.05 -10.42 1.29
C GLU A 230 -17.77 -9.71 1.73
N ILE A 231 -17.78 -8.38 1.75
CA ILE A 231 -16.65 -7.58 2.21
C ILE A 231 -16.94 -7.04 3.62
N VAL A 232 -16.08 -7.40 4.57
CA VAL A 232 -16.16 -6.95 5.96
C VAL A 232 -15.09 -5.89 6.20
N LEU A 233 -15.53 -4.67 6.50
CA LEU A 233 -14.65 -3.53 6.81
C LEU A 233 -15.00 -2.97 8.20
N PRO A 234 -14.00 -2.82 9.08
CA PRO A 234 -14.16 -2.09 10.33
C PRO A 234 -14.59 -0.64 10.06
N PRO A 235 -15.45 -0.05 10.91
CA PRO A 235 -15.92 1.33 10.74
C PRO A 235 -14.78 2.37 10.78
N GLU A 236 -13.66 2.02 11.40
CA GLU A 236 -12.42 2.81 11.46
C GLU A 236 -11.65 2.84 10.13
N SER A 237 -11.92 1.91 9.21
CA SER A 237 -11.21 1.86 7.93
C SER A 237 -11.67 2.98 6.98
N ASP A 238 -10.70 3.74 6.47
CA ASP A 238 -10.92 4.75 5.43
C ASP A 238 -10.95 4.17 4.01
N LEU A 239 -10.70 2.86 3.84
CA LEU A 239 -10.46 2.23 2.54
C LEU A 239 -11.58 2.50 1.53
N MET A 240 -12.84 2.34 1.95
CA MET A 240 -14.03 2.54 1.11
C MET A 240 -14.74 3.88 1.36
N ARG A 241 -14.13 4.82 2.10
CA ARG A 241 -14.71 6.15 2.30
C ARG A 241 -14.69 6.95 1.01
N PRO A 242 -15.81 7.48 0.51
CA PRO A 242 -15.78 8.29 -0.70
C PRO A 242 -14.88 9.52 -0.48
N ASN A 243 -14.16 9.92 -1.53
CA ASN A 243 -13.53 11.23 -1.54
C ASN A 243 -14.59 12.33 -1.49
N LEU A 244 -14.16 13.54 -1.17
CA LEU A 244 -15.01 14.72 -1.30
C LEU A 244 -15.59 14.80 -2.71
N VAL A 245 -16.88 15.10 -2.80
CA VAL A 245 -17.55 15.33 -4.08
C VAL A 245 -16.85 16.52 -4.75
N TYR A 246 -16.34 16.30 -5.96
CA TYR A 246 -15.60 17.30 -6.71
C TYR A 246 -16.39 18.61 -6.82
N GLY A 247 -15.75 19.72 -6.45
CA GLY A 247 -16.34 21.06 -6.44
C GLY A 247 -17.43 21.33 -5.38
N LEU A 248 -17.98 20.30 -4.73
CA LEU A 248 -19.04 20.47 -3.72
C LEU A 248 -18.53 20.31 -2.28
N GLY A 249 -17.61 19.37 -2.06
CA GLY A 249 -17.12 19.06 -0.71
C GLY A 249 -16.45 20.25 -0.02
N GLU A 250 -15.86 21.15 -0.81
CA GLU A 250 -15.16 22.35 -0.38
C GLU A 250 -16.10 23.41 0.22
N HIS A 251 -17.41 23.31 -0.05
CA HIS A 251 -18.42 24.23 0.47
C HIS A 251 -19.05 23.77 1.78
N THR A 252 -18.68 22.59 2.30
CA THR A 252 -19.25 22.10 3.55
C THR A 252 -18.70 22.90 4.74
N PRO A 253 -19.51 23.19 5.78
CA PRO A 253 -19.04 23.91 6.97
C PRO A 253 -17.84 23.24 7.65
N MET A 254 -17.79 21.90 7.63
CA MET A 254 -16.67 21.14 8.17
C MET A 254 -15.40 21.33 7.36
N TYR A 255 -15.47 21.31 6.03
CA TYR A 255 -14.31 21.59 5.18
C TYR A 255 -13.76 22.99 5.46
N ILE A 256 -14.61 24.01 5.44
CA ILE A 256 -14.20 25.41 5.68
C ILE A 256 -13.53 25.56 7.06
N LYS A 257 -14.08 24.91 8.10
CA LYS A 257 -13.49 24.93 9.44
C LYS A 257 -12.12 24.24 9.48
N LEU A 258 -11.99 23.09 8.84
CA LEU A 258 -10.73 22.34 8.79
C LEU A 258 -9.66 23.10 7.99
N ASP A 259 -10.02 23.67 6.83
CA ASP A 259 -9.14 24.48 6.00
C ASP A 259 -8.62 25.70 6.77
N SER A 260 -9.49 26.44 7.45
CA SER A 260 -9.08 27.55 8.32
C SER A 260 -8.09 27.10 9.41
N ARG A 261 -8.29 25.91 9.99
CA ARG A 261 -7.40 25.37 11.02
C ARG A 261 -6.06 24.91 10.43
N ILE A 262 -6.06 24.32 9.25
CA ILE A 262 -4.84 23.94 8.52
C ILE A 262 -4.01 25.20 8.24
N ASN A 263 -4.62 26.26 7.72
CA ASN A 263 -3.95 27.53 7.44
C ASN A 263 -3.33 28.15 8.70
N GLU A 264 -4.03 28.12 9.82
CA GLU A 264 -3.48 28.55 11.12
C GLU A 264 -2.25 27.72 11.52
N LEU A 265 -2.32 26.38 11.42
CA LEU A 265 -1.24 25.48 11.79
C LEU A 265 -0.02 25.60 10.88
N VAL A 266 -0.23 25.82 9.58
CA VAL A 266 0.85 26.11 8.61
C VAL A 266 1.57 27.40 9.01
N GLY A 267 0.83 28.44 9.41
CA GLY A 267 1.41 29.68 9.93
C GLY A 267 2.26 29.47 11.20
N GLN A 268 1.74 28.69 12.15
CA GLN A 268 2.49 28.33 13.37
C GLN A 268 3.75 27.51 13.06
N GLN A 269 3.67 26.55 12.14
CA GLN A 269 4.81 25.74 11.71
C GLN A 269 5.91 26.62 11.11
N ALA A 270 5.56 27.59 10.26
CA ALA A 270 6.53 28.52 9.68
C ALA A 270 7.28 29.34 10.76
N GLN A 271 6.56 29.82 11.78
CA GLN A 271 7.18 30.54 12.91
C GLN A 271 8.11 29.65 13.75
N ILE A 272 7.70 28.40 14.00
CA ILE A 272 8.52 27.41 14.70
C ILE A 272 9.79 27.12 13.91
N LEU A 273 9.69 26.94 12.59
CA LEU A 273 10.85 26.69 11.73
C LEU A 273 11.82 27.88 11.70
N GLN A 274 11.32 29.12 11.66
CA GLN A 274 12.16 30.31 11.74
C GLN A 274 12.88 30.40 13.08
N THR A 275 12.16 30.20 14.19
CA THR A 275 12.76 30.16 15.53
C THR A 275 13.80 29.06 15.66
N ARG A 276 13.53 27.86 15.12
CA ARG A 276 14.50 26.75 15.09
C ARG A 276 15.77 27.15 14.34
N GLN A 277 15.65 27.79 13.18
CA GLN A 277 16.79 28.23 12.40
C GLN A 277 17.63 29.28 13.16
N GLN A 278 16.97 30.22 13.84
CA GLN A 278 17.64 31.21 14.68
C GLN A 278 18.42 30.53 15.82
N MET A 279 17.79 29.58 16.52
CA MET A 279 18.44 28.82 17.59
C MET A 279 19.64 28.00 17.09
N VAL A 280 19.55 27.41 15.89
CA VAL A 280 20.69 26.70 15.27
C VAL A 280 21.86 27.64 14.97
N ILE A 281 21.59 28.87 14.53
CA ILE A 281 22.63 29.88 14.29
C ILE A 281 23.27 30.30 15.63
N GLU A 282 22.46 30.51 16.67
CA GLU A 282 22.95 30.86 18.01
C GLU A 282 23.80 29.73 18.62
N GLU A 283 23.36 28.49 18.50
CA GLU A 283 24.12 27.30 18.91
C GLU A 283 25.49 27.25 18.20
N ALA A 284 25.52 27.48 16.88
CA ALA A 284 26.77 27.52 16.13
C ALA A 284 27.72 28.62 16.61
N ALA A 285 27.20 29.80 16.97
CA ALA A 285 28.00 30.90 17.50
C ALA A 285 28.59 30.56 18.88
N VAL A 286 27.80 29.94 19.78
CA VAL A 286 28.27 29.48 21.09
C VAL A 286 29.35 28.40 20.94
N ASN A 287 29.14 27.44 20.04
CA ASN A 287 30.13 26.39 19.77
C ASN A 287 31.45 26.96 19.25
N ALA A 288 31.41 27.92 18.33
CA ALA A 288 32.61 28.60 17.85
C ALA A 288 33.36 29.36 18.96
N ALA A 289 32.62 30.03 19.86
CA ALA A 289 33.22 30.70 21.01
C ALA A 289 33.85 29.69 21.99
N LEU A 290 33.16 28.59 22.29
CA LEU A 290 33.69 27.52 23.13
C LEU A 290 34.97 26.93 22.55
N ASP A 291 35.01 26.68 21.24
CA ASP A 291 36.21 26.14 20.59
C ASP A 291 37.38 27.12 20.63
N ALA A 292 37.13 28.42 20.45
CA ALA A 292 38.15 29.45 20.64
C ALA A 292 38.69 29.47 22.08
N PHE A 293 37.81 29.42 23.08
CA PHE A 293 38.24 29.38 24.49
C PHE A 293 38.94 28.08 24.86
N ARG A 294 38.51 26.93 24.33
CA ARG A 294 39.19 25.64 24.48
C ARG A 294 40.59 25.67 23.88
N TYR A 295 40.75 26.29 22.71
CA TYR A 295 42.06 26.49 22.09
C TYR A 295 42.97 27.39 22.94
N ILE A 296 42.44 28.50 23.46
CA ILE A 296 43.20 29.39 24.35
C ILE A 296 43.61 28.64 25.62
N GLN A 297 42.68 27.91 26.22
CA GLN A 297 42.93 27.11 27.41
C GLN A 297 44.01 26.05 27.13
N SER A 298 43.97 25.32 26.02
CA SER A 298 44.98 24.29 25.73
C SER A 298 46.36 24.86 25.38
N THR A 299 46.42 26.03 24.74
CA THR A 299 47.65 26.59 24.18
C THR A 299 48.38 27.50 25.17
N TRP A 300 47.65 28.36 25.89
CA TRP A 300 48.24 29.48 26.62
C TRP A 300 48.10 29.39 28.15
N SER A 301 47.31 28.46 28.68
CA SER A 301 47.10 28.37 30.14
C SER A 301 48.24 27.72 30.93
N GLY A 302 49.24 27.14 30.25
CA GLY A 302 50.31 26.35 30.87
C GLY A 302 51.72 26.93 30.81
N HIS A 303 51.92 28.19 30.38
CA HIS A 303 53.27 28.75 30.20
C HIS A 303 53.47 30.01 31.07
N ASN A 304 53.47 29.83 32.38
CA ASN A 304 54.07 30.82 33.28
C ASN A 304 55.52 30.41 33.52
N SER A 305 56.47 31.19 32.98
CA SER A 305 57.91 30.98 33.23
C SER A 305 58.30 31.15 34.71
N ALA A 306 57.37 31.59 35.57
CA ALA A 306 57.54 31.72 37.01
C ALA A 306 57.30 30.42 37.79
N ASP A 307 56.62 29.41 37.20
CA ASP A 307 56.27 28.17 37.88
C ASP A 307 57.36 27.07 37.76
N TYR A 308 58.49 27.38 37.11
CA TYR A 308 59.62 26.47 36.87
C TYR A 308 60.92 26.86 37.63
N ASN A 309 60.81 27.57 38.75
CA ASN A 309 61.94 27.88 39.66
C ASN A 309 61.82 27.15 40.99
#